data_AF-D4DUG7-F1
#
_entry.id   AF-D4DUG7-F1
#
_cell.length_a   1.000
_cell.length_b   1.000
_cell.length_c   1.000
_cell.angle_alpha   90.00
_cell.angle_beta   90.00
_cell.angle_gamma   90.00
#
_symmetry.space_group_name_H-M   'P 1'
#
loop_
_entity.id
_entity.type
_entity.pdbx_description
1 polymer ?
#
loop_
_entity_poly.entity_id
_entity_poly.type
_entity_poly.pdbx_seq_one_letter_code
_entity_poly.pdbx_strand_id
1 'polypeptide(L)' 'MALKCQNIELLKSYLGQFEHELSNKPNGQSMYKFPNGLVLNLYETGSVVFQGDNVTGELVDKITNFINSVNA' A
#
# COMPACT_ATOMS: atom_id res chain seq x y z
N MET A 1 7.92 -8.93 0.75
CA MET A 1 7.83 -8.80 2.22
C MET A 1 6.43 -8.34 2.58
N ALA A 2 5.79 -8.95 3.58
CA ALA A 2 4.50 -8.48 4.07
C ALA A 2 4.73 -7.51 5.23
N LEU A 3 4.31 -6.26 5.06
CA LEU A 3 4.28 -5.26 6.13
C LEU A 3 2.92 -5.28 6.80
N LYS A 4 2.86 -4.81 8.05
CA LYS A 4 1.60 -4.63 8.77
C LYS A 4 1.44 -3.15 9.10
N CYS A 5 0.29 -2.57 8.76
CA CYS A 5 -0.08 -1.21 9.13
C CYS A 5 -1.19 -1.25 10.18
N GLN A 6 -0.99 -0.57 11.30
CA GLN A 6 -1.96 -0.51 12.40
C GLN A 6 -3.10 0.48 12.13
N ASN A 7 -2.85 1.54 11.34
CA ASN A 7 -3.86 2.53 10.98
C ASN A 7 -4.12 2.54 9.46
N ILE A 8 -5.06 1.69 9.05
CA ILE A 8 -5.43 1.46 7.65
C ILE A 8 -6.03 2.72 7.02
N GLU A 9 -6.86 3.47 7.74
CA GLU A 9 -7.53 4.66 7.21
C GLU A 9 -6.54 5.77 6.85
N LEU A 10 -5.51 5.95 7.70
CA LEU A 10 -4.47 6.92 7.45
C LEU A 10 -3.58 6.50 6.27
N LEU A 11 -3.26 5.20 6.14
CA LEU A 11 -2.57 4.67 4.97
C LEU A 11 -3.39 4.86 3.69
N LYS A 12 -4.70 4.57 3.71
CA LYS A 12 -5.58 4.81 2.54
C LYS A 12 -5.58 6.28 2.13
N SER A 13 -5.66 7.21 3.10
CA SER A 13 -5.58 8.65 2.85
C SER A 13 -4.24 9.06 2.23
N TYR A 14 -3.13 8.52 2.73
CA TYR A 14 -1.78 8.77 2.19
C TYR A 14 -1.63 8.24 0.77
N LEU A 15 -2.07 7.00 0.50
CA LEU A 15 -2.07 6.42 -0.85
C LEU A 15 -2.94 7.22 -1.82
N GLY A 16 -4.01 7.85 -1.31
CA GLY A 16 -4.89 8.78 -2.03
C GLY A 16 -4.19 9.99 -2.64
N GLN A 17 -2.99 10.34 -2.16
CA GLN A 17 -2.23 11.50 -2.65
C GLN A 17 -1.42 11.20 -3.92
N PHE A 18 -1.28 9.93 -4.28
CA PHE A 18 -0.54 9.50 -5.47
C PHE A 18 -1.50 9.15 -6.60
N GLU A 19 -1.07 9.31 -7.85
CA GLU A 19 -1.82 8.78 -8.98
C GLU A 19 -1.81 7.24 -8.93
N HIS A 20 -2.99 6.63 -8.92
CA HIS A 20 -3.16 5.19 -8.86
C HIS A 20 -4.53 4.76 -9.38
N GLU A 21 -4.64 3.49 -9.77
CA GLU A 21 -5.92 2.82 -9.97
C GLU A 21 -6.26 1.98 -8.74
N LEU A 22 -7.43 2.21 -8.16
CA LEU A 22 -7.96 1.45 -7.02
C LEU A 22 -8.92 0.36 -7.51
N SER A 23 -8.70 -0.87 -7.05
CA SER A 23 -9.59 -2.01 -7.28
C SER A 23 -9.89 -2.71 -5.97
N ASN A 24 -11.16 -2.71 -5.56
CA ASN A 24 -11.60 -3.45 -4.38
C ASN A 24 -11.99 -4.88 -4.77
N LYS A 25 -11.40 -5.86 -4.08
CA LYS A 25 -11.63 -7.29 -4.30
C LYS A 25 -12.58 -7.84 -3.23
N PRO A 26 -13.38 -8.88 -3.54
CA PRO A 26 -14.39 -9.44 -2.62
C PRO A 26 -13.82 -10.10 -1.37
N ASN A 27 -12.50 -10.28 -1.27
CA ASN A 27 -11.79 -10.82 -0.11
C ASN A 27 -11.33 -9.73 0.89
N GLY A 28 -11.86 -8.51 0.83
CA GLY A 28 -11.46 -7.42 1.70
C GLY A 28 -10.08 -6.82 1.36
N GLN A 29 -9.63 -6.99 0.12
CA GLN A 29 -8.38 -6.42 -0.38
C GLN A 29 -8.66 -5.17 -1.22
N SER A 30 -8.03 -4.06 -0.86
CA SER A 30 -7.88 -2.87 -1.70
C SER A 30 -6.56 -2.96 -2.46
N MET A 31 -6.62 -3.14 -3.77
CA MET A 31 -5.46 -3.21 -4.66
C MET A 31 -5.23 -1.84 -5.31
N TYR A 32 -4.06 -1.25 -5.08
CA TYR A 32 -3.59 0.00 -5.65
C TYR A 32 -2.56 -0.31 -6.73
N LYS A 33 -2.81 0.11 -7.97
CA LYS A 33 -1.85 0.01 -9.07
C LYS A 33 -1.29 1.38 -9.39
N PHE A 34 0.03 1.50 -9.39
CA PHE A 34 0.72 2.75 -9.68
C PHE A 34 1.28 2.75 -11.11
N PRO A 35 1.42 3.92 -11.75
CA PRO A 35 1.92 4.04 -13.13
C PRO A 35 3.33 3.47 -13.33
N ASN A 36 4.13 3.39 -12.28
CA ASN A 36 5.50 2.87 -12.31
C ASN A 36 5.59 1.34 -12.30
N GLY A 37 4.46 0.63 -12.34
CA GLY A 37 4.40 -0.84 -12.29
C GLY A 37 4.37 -1.42 -10.86
N LEU A 38 4.32 -0.58 -9.82
CA LEU A 38 4.10 -1.04 -8.45
C LEU A 38 2.62 -1.40 -8.24
N VAL A 39 2.38 -2.51 -7.55
CA VAL A 39 1.06 -2.91 -7.05
C VAL A 39 1.13 -3.05 -5.53
N LEU A 40 0.27 -2.34 -4.81
CA LEU A 40 0.12 -2.46 -3.37
C LEU A 40 -1.22 -3.08 -3.05
N ASN A 41 -1.19 -4.19 -2.31
CA ASN A 41 -2.39 -4.82 -1.78
C ASN A 41 -2.51 -4.53 -0.29
N LEU A 42 -3.60 -3.86 0.08
CA LEU A 42 -3.94 -3.54 1.46
C LEU A 42 -5.16 -4.37 1.87
N TYR A 43 -5.00 -5.19 2.90
CA TYR A 43 -6.09 -5.98 3.47
C TYR A 43 -6.69 -5.28 4.68
N GLU A 44 -7.97 -5.51 4.95
CA GLU A 44 -8.66 -4.99 6.15
C GLU A 44 -8.03 -5.47 7.47
N THR A 45 -7.23 -6.54 7.44
CA THR A 45 -6.44 -7.02 8.58
C THR A 45 -5.19 -6.18 8.87
N GLY A 46 -4.91 -5.18 8.03
CA GLY A 46 -3.72 -4.34 8.09
C GLY A 46 -2.50 -4.92 7.38
N SER A 47 -2.63 -6.10 6.74
CA SER A 47 -1.55 -6.64 5.91
C SER A 47 -1.35 -5.80 4.65
N VAL A 48 -0.09 -5.50 4.34
CA VAL A 48 0.34 -4.74 3.17
C VAL A 48 1.33 -5.60 2.38
N VAL A 49 1.02 -5.81 1.10
CA VAL A 49 1.86 -6.63 0.20
C VAL A 49 2.17 -5.84 -1.06
N PHE A 50 3.47 -5.59 -1.28
CA PHE A 50 3.98 -5.03 -2.53
C PHE A 50 4.19 -6.13 -3.57
N GLN A 51 3.73 -5.89 -4.79
CA GLN A 51 3.79 -6.76 -5.96
C GLN A 51 4.05 -5.93 -7.23
N GLY A 52 4.17 -6.60 -8.38
CA GLY A 52 4.43 -5.98 -9.67
C GLY A 52 5.91 -5.89 -10.00
N ASP A 53 6.24 -5.08 -11.01
CA ASP A 53 7.58 -4.99 -11.57
C ASP A 53 8.51 -4.07 -10.77
N ASN A 54 7.94 -3.15 -9.98
CA ASN A 54 8.69 -2.08 -9.30
C ASN A 54 8.56 -2.14 -7.77
N VAL A 55 8.95 -3.27 -7.18
CA VAL A 55 8.84 -3.55 -5.73
C VAL A 55 10.03 -3.06 -4.89
N THR A 56 10.98 -2.36 -5.49
CA THR A 56 12.20 -1.84 -4.82
C THR A 56 12.49 -0.37 -5.17
N GLY A 57 11.45 0.40 -5.53
CA GLY A 57 11.59 1.81 -5.89
C GLY A 57 11.31 2.77 -4.74
N GLU A 58 11.61 4.06 -4.95
CA GLU A 58 11.43 5.14 -3.95
C GLU A 58 10.01 5.20 -3.36
N LEU A 59 8.99 4.86 -4.16
CA LEU A 59 7.61 4.82 -3.69
C LEU A 59 7.40 3.72 -2.62
N VAL A 60 8.06 2.57 -2.75
CA VAL A 60 8.00 1.48 -1.75
C VAL A 60 8.66 1.93 -0.45
N ASP A 61 9.81 2.62 -0.53
CA ASP A 61 10.49 3.17 0.64
C ASP A 61 9.64 4.23 1.34
N LYS A 62 9.03 5.15 0.58
CA LYS A 62 8.10 6.17 1.10
C LYS A 62 6.93 5.55 1.86
N ILE A 63 6.27 4.56 1.25
CA ILE A 63 5.12 3.88 1.86
C ILE A 63 5.55 3.08 3.08
N THR A 64 6.70 2.38 3.02
CA THR A 64 7.23 1.60 4.14
C THR A 64 7.59 2.51 5.33
N ASN A 65 8.26 3.62 5.07
CA ASN A 65 8.60 4.60 6.11
C ASN A 65 7.35 5.22 6.74
N PHE A 66 6.35 5.55 5.92
CA PHE A 66 5.06 6.03 6.41
C PHE A 66 4.39 5.00 7.33
N ILE A 67 4.31 3.73 6.90
CA ILE A 67 3.74 2.64 7.74
C ILE A 67 4.50 2.53 9.06
N ASN A 68 5.83 2.60 9.05
CA ASN A 68 6.64 2.54 10.26
C ASN A 68 6.39 3.72 11.18
N SER A 69 6.24 4.94 10.66
CA SER A 69 5.92 6.14 11.45
C SER A 69 4.53 6.08 12.06
N VAL A 70 3.57 5.46 11.37
CA VAL A 70 2.19 5.30 11.87
C VAL A 70 2.06 4.20 12.92
N ASN A 71 2.95 3.20 12.87
CA ASN A 71 2.99 2.11 13.84
C ASN A 71 3.82 2.43 15.11
N ALA A 72 4.56 3.54 15.10
CA ALA A 72 5.39 3.99 16.22
C ALA A 72 4.53 4.55 17.37
#